data_AF-A0A559QME3-F1
#
_entry.id   AF-A0A559QME3-F1
#
_cell.length_a   1.000
_cell.length_b   1.000
_cell.length_c   1.000
_cell.angle_alpha   90.00
_cell.angle_beta   90.00
_cell.angle_gamma   90.00
#
_symmetry.space_group_name_H-M   'P 1'
#
loop_
_entity.id
_entity.type
_entity.pdbx_description
1 polymer ?
#
loop_
_entity_poly.entity_id
_entity_poly.type
_entity_poly.pdbx_seq_one_letter_code
_entity_poly.pdbx_strand_id
1 'polypeptide(L)'
;MDVKVSSPKKIDAHLREIITYLELDESKANWMKVNKLNSFVPEATFCHLNVMVKMGYEKGLPQFGWMLAQDKSMNFSEAQFHCVWKSPEGELQDITPRVDGEKRVLFIPDDKRAIGLCYYENRPAIYTFDNVRLLGKQYITELRRIKIVPETDMFEKYGIEFFWKASNK
;
A
#
# COMPACT_ATOMS: atom_id res chain seq x y z
N MET A 1 -10.31 -22.76 -5.50
CA MET A 1 -11.34 -21.85 -4.98
C MET A 1 -10.78 -20.45 -5.13
N ASP A 2 -11.49 -19.56 -5.81
CA ASP A 2 -11.00 -18.20 -6.07
C ASP A 2 -11.41 -17.27 -4.93
N VAL A 3 -10.44 -16.68 -4.25
CA VAL A 3 -10.69 -15.70 -3.19
C VAL A 3 -11.24 -14.42 -3.79
N LYS A 4 -12.40 -13.97 -3.32
CA LYS A 4 -13.03 -12.70 -3.73
C LYS A 4 -12.87 -11.66 -2.64
N VAL A 5 -11.65 -11.14 -2.53
CA VAL A 5 -11.37 -10.03 -1.62
C VAL A 5 -12.09 -8.76 -2.05
N SER A 6 -12.65 -8.05 -1.08
CA SER A 6 -13.22 -6.72 -1.27
C SER A 6 -12.93 -5.84 -0.06
N SER A 7 -13.09 -4.54 -0.24
CA SER A 7 -12.90 -3.60 0.86
C SER A 7 -13.98 -3.82 1.92
N PRO A 8 -13.61 -4.03 3.19
CA PRO A 8 -14.57 -4.33 4.24
C PRO A 8 -15.45 -3.11 4.52
N LYS A 9 -16.74 -3.32 4.78
CA LYS A 9 -17.66 -2.24 5.19
C LYS A 9 -17.55 -1.86 6.68
N LYS A 10 -16.94 -2.73 7.48
CA LYS A 10 -16.72 -2.58 8.92
C LYS A 10 -15.56 -3.46 9.37
N ILE A 11 -14.94 -3.12 10.49
CA ILE A 11 -13.92 -3.94 11.15
C ILE A 11 -14.63 -4.96 12.06
N ASP A 12 -14.48 -6.25 11.74
CA ASP A 12 -14.99 -7.38 12.52
C ASP A 12 -13.85 -8.10 13.24
N ALA A 13 -14.15 -9.19 13.96
CA ALA A 13 -13.17 -9.90 14.78
C ALA A 13 -11.98 -10.43 13.96
N HIS A 14 -12.23 -10.94 12.74
CA HIS A 14 -11.18 -11.52 11.91
C HIS A 14 -10.21 -10.44 11.39
N LEU A 15 -10.72 -9.26 11.02
CA LEU A 15 -9.85 -8.12 10.71
C LEU A 15 -9.08 -7.61 11.94
N ARG A 16 -9.68 -7.66 13.14
CA ARG A 16 -8.97 -7.30 14.39
C ARG A 16 -7.80 -8.22 14.71
N GLU A 17 -7.84 -9.48 14.29
CA GLU A 17 -6.69 -10.39 14.43
C GLU A 17 -5.49 -9.86 13.66
N ILE A 18 -5.67 -9.47 12.38
CA ILE A 18 -4.60 -8.89 11.56
C ILE A 18 -4.16 -7.51 12.10
N ILE A 19 -5.10 -6.64 12.49
CA ILE A 19 -4.79 -5.32 13.06
C ILE A 19 -3.91 -5.46 14.31
N THR A 20 -4.28 -6.39 15.20
CA THR A 20 -3.51 -6.67 16.43
C THR A 20 -2.14 -7.24 16.09
N TYR A 21 -2.07 -8.22 15.19
CA TYR A 21 -0.82 -8.86 14.76
C TYR A 21 0.17 -7.86 14.15
N LEU A 22 -0.33 -6.92 13.35
CA LEU A 22 0.48 -5.85 12.75
C LEU A 22 0.77 -4.70 13.71
N GLU A 23 0.19 -4.73 14.92
CA GLU A 23 0.26 -3.69 15.94
C GLU A 23 -0.21 -2.31 15.43
N LEU A 24 -1.32 -2.31 14.71
CA LEU A 24 -1.94 -1.12 14.14
C LEU A 24 -2.95 -0.48 15.11
N ASP A 25 -3.07 0.83 15.03
CA ASP A 25 -4.05 1.60 15.77
C ASP A 25 -5.40 1.61 15.02
N GLU A 26 -6.36 0.80 15.48
CA GLU A 26 -7.71 0.71 14.88
C GLU A 26 -8.40 2.08 14.83
N SER A 27 -8.10 2.99 15.77
CA SER A 27 -8.71 4.33 15.81
C SER A 27 -8.30 5.22 14.63
N LYS A 28 -7.17 4.90 13.97
CA LYS A 28 -6.69 5.60 12.76
C LYS A 28 -7.28 5.03 11.46
N ALA A 29 -8.18 4.06 11.54
CA ALA A 29 -8.79 3.44 10.38
C ALA A 29 -9.56 4.46 9.52
N ASN A 30 -9.29 4.44 8.21
CA ASN A 30 -9.86 5.38 7.26
C ASN A 30 -10.43 4.65 6.04
N TRP A 31 -11.74 4.82 5.83
CA TRP A 31 -12.39 4.42 4.58
C TRP A 31 -12.24 5.52 3.54
N MET A 32 -11.19 5.43 2.75
CA MET A 32 -10.87 6.43 1.74
C MET A 32 -11.36 6.02 0.35
N LYS A 33 -11.68 7.02 -0.46
CA LYS A 33 -11.94 6.82 -1.89
C LYS A 33 -10.61 6.76 -2.64
N VAL A 34 -10.60 6.03 -3.74
CA VAL A 34 -9.48 6.09 -4.69
C VAL A 34 -9.64 7.36 -5.53
N ASN A 35 -8.66 8.24 -5.45
CA ASN A 35 -8.63 9.53 -6.11
C ASN A 35 -8.07 9.38 -7.52
N LYS A 36 -8.80 9.93 -8.51
CA LYS A 36 -8.27 10.06 -9.87
C LYS A 36 -7.18 11.13 -9.88
N LEU A 37 -6.09 10.83 -10.57
CA LEU A 37 -5.00 11.76 -10.77
C LEU A 37 -4.94 12.19 -12.24
N ASN A 38 -4.67 13.48 -12.47
CA ASN A 38 -4.50 14.05 -13.80
C ASN A 38 -3.04 14.41 -14.12
N SER A 39 -2.17 14.49 -13.09
CA SER A 39 -0.78 14.95 -13.21
C SER A 39 0.14 13.91 -13.87
N PHE A 40 -0.16 12.62 -13.70
CA PHE A 40 0.48 11.51 -14.41
C PHE A 40 -0.47 10.30 -14.41
N VAL A 41 -0.10 9.24 -15.14
CA VAL A 41 -0.83 7.97 -15.15
C VAL A 41 -0.27 7.06 -14.06
N PRO A 42 -0.96 6.85 -12.92
CA PRO A 42 -0.51 5.92 -11.90
C PRO A 42 -0.70 4.48 -12.36
N GLU A 43 0.17 3.58 -11.91
CA GLU A 43 0.08 2.16 -12.21
C GLU A 43 -0.53 1.40 -11.03
N ALA A 44 -1.35 0.39 -11.32
CA ALA A 44 -1.87 -0.49 -10.28
C ALA A 44 -0.70 -1.23 -9.61
N THR A 45 -0.89 -1.65 -8.34
CA THR A 45 0.09 -2.39 -7.51
C THR A 45 1.38 -1.64 -7.14
N PHE A 46 1.76 -0.56 -7.84
CA PHE A 46 2.97 0.24 -7.56
C PHE A 46 2.72 1.46 -6.68
N CYS A 47 1.95 1.30 -5.59
CA CYS A 47 1.52 2.42 -4.73
C CYS A 47 2.67 3.30 -4.23
N HIS A 48 3.79 2.69 -3.84
CA HIS A 48 4.97 3.40 -3.37
C HIS A 48 5.57 4.32 -4.44
N LEU A 49 5.68 3.82 -5.68
CA LEU A 49 6.26 4.57 -6.78
C LEU A 49 5.30 5.66 -7.26
N ASN A 50 4.00 5.38 -7.33
CA ASN A 50 2.98 6.40 -7.61
C ASN A 50 3.11 7.59 -6.65
N VAL A 51 3.23 7.34 -5.34
CA VAL A 51 3.34 8.40 -4.35
C VAL A 51 4.65 9.18 -4.52
N MET A 52 5.77 8.53 -4.79
CA MET A 52 7.04 9.21 -5.09
C MET A 52 6.95 10.10 -6.34
N VAL A 53 6.31 9.61 -7.41
CA VAL A 53 6.04 10.41 -8.61
C VAL A 53 5.18 11.62 -8.26
N LYS A 54 4.11 11.44 -7.48
CA LYS A 54 3.27 12.56 -7.03
C LYS A 54 4.06 13.58 -6.22
N MET A 55 4.96 13.15 -5.33
CA MET A 55 5.83 14.04 -4.54
C MET A 55 6.78 14.89 -5.38
N GLY A 56 7.11 14.46 -6.61
CA GLY A 56 7.92 15.25 -7.54
C GLY A 56 7.13 16.32 -8.28
N TYR A 57 5.83 16.10 -8.50
CA TYR A 57 4.93 17.10 -9.10
C TYR A 57 4.32 18.05 -8.07
N GLU A 58 4.01 17.54 -6.88
CA GLU A 58 3.26 18.23 -5.84
C GLU A 58 3.92 17.96 -4.48
N LYS A 59 4.08 18.99 -3.65
CA LYS A 59 4.61 18.83 -2.28
C LYS A 59 3.73 17.86 -1.49
N GLY A 60 4.32 17.06 -0.61
CA GLY A 60 3.60 16.11 0.23
C GLY A 60 4.56 15.02 0.69
N LEU A 61 4.03 14.06 1.44
CA LEU A 61 4.82 12.99 2.03
C LEU A 61 4.14 11.63 1.81
N PRO A 62 4.89 10.53 1.81
CA PRO A 62 4.29 9.21 1.84
C PRO A 62 3.69 8.95 3.22
N GLN A 63 2.46 8.44 3.26
CA GLN A 63 1.93 7.78 4.44
C GLN A 63 1.90 6.28 4.15
N PHE A 64 2.76 5.54 4.84
CA PHE A 64 2.73 4.08 4.83
C PHE A 64 1.63 3.56 5.74
N GLY A 65 1.18 2.35 5.44
CA GLY A 65 0.10 1.70 6.17
C GLY A 65 -0.29 0.39 5.54
N TRP A 66 -1.47 -0.07 5.92
CA TRP A 66 -2.03 -1.32 5.46
C TRP A 66 -3.41 -1.10 4.90
N MET A 67 -3.62 -1.60 3.69
CA MET A 67 -4.94 -1.68 3.09
C MET A 67 -5.54 -3.05 3.44
N LEU A 68 -6.67 -3.05 4.12
CA LEU A 68 -7.35 -4.26 4.57
C LEU A 68 -8.44 -4.67 3.58
N ALA A 69 -8.47 -5.96 3.25
CA ALA A 69 -9.49 -6.58 2.43
C ALA A 69 -9.96 -7.91 3.06
N GLN A 70 -11.17 -8.36 2.72
CA GLN A 70 -11.68 -9.64 3.20
C GLN A 70 -12.58 -10.35 2.19
N ASP A 71 -12.63 -11.68 2.31
CA ASP A 71 -13.67 -12.53 1.75
C ASP A 71 -14.37 -13.25 2.92
N LYS A 72 -15.56 -12.78 3.27
CA LYS A 72 -16.34 -13.32 4.40
C LYS A 72 -16.81 -14.74 4.16
N SER A 73 -17.06 -15.11 2.90
CA SER A 73 -17.58 -16.44 2.57
C SER A 73 -16.54 -17.53 2.80
N MET A 74 -15.26 -17.16 2.71
CA MET A 74 -14.14 -18.07 2.92
C MET A 74 -13.41 -17.82 4.23
N ASN A 75 -13.89 -16.90 5.08
CA ASN A 75 -13.20 -16.46 6.29
C ASN A 75 -11.74 -16.08 6.03
N PHE A 76 -11.53 -15.29 4.98
CA PHE A 76 -10.22 -14.83 4.55
C PHE A 76 -10.08 -13.33 4.80
N SER A 77 -8.90 -12.90 5.23
CA SER A 77 -8.54 -11.49 5.33
C SER A 77 -7.11 -11.26 4.91
N GLU A 78 -6.87 -10.10 4.33
CA GLU A 78 -5.56 -9.68 3.83
C GLU A 78 -5.29 -8.26 4.30
N ALA A 79 -4.06 -8.02 4.72
CA ALA A 79 -3.46 -6.71 4.81
C ALA A 79 -2.37 -6.59 3.76
N GLN A 80 -2.57 -5.71 2.79
CA GLN A 80 -1.57 -5.34 1.80
C GLN A 80 -0.80 -4.13 2.30
N PHE A 81 0.53 -4.22 2.37
CA PHE A 81 1.35 -3.06 2.70
C PHE A 81 1.20 -2.03 1.59
N HIS A 82 0.71 -0.85 1.95
CA HIS A 82 0.21 0.14 1.00
C HIS A 82 0.77 1.53 1.33
N CYS A 83 0.78 2.39 0.32
CA CYS A 83 1.21 3.77 0.48
C CYS A 83 0.21 4.71 -0.16
N VAL A 84 -0.19 5.71 0.60
CA VAL A 84 -1.06 6.80 0.17
C VAL A 84 -0.29 8.11 0.25
N TRP A 85 -0.67 9.09 -0.56
CA TRP A 85 -0.04 10.40 -0.51
C TRP A 85 -0.70 11.24 0.58
N LYS A 86 0.12 11.90 1.41
CA LYS A 86 -0.32 12.87 2.41
C LYS A 86 -0.01 14.27 1.90
N SER A 87 -1.05 15.10 1.76
CA SER A 87 -0.90 16.50 1.35
C SER A 87 -0.13 17.31 2.40
N PRO A 88 0.41 18.50 2.06
CA PRO A 88 1.02 19.41 3.03
C PRO A 88 0.08 19.81 4.18
N GLU A 89 -1.22 19.85 3.93
CA GLU A 89 -2.28 20.14 4.89
C GLU A 89 -2.65 18.92 5.76
N GLY A 90 -2.10 17.74 5.42
CA GLY A 90 -2.26 16.50 6.18
C GLY A 90 -3.35 15.56 5.67
N GLU A 91 -4.00 15.88 4.55
CA GLU A 91 -5.04 15.02 3.97
C GLU A 91 -4.45 13.78 3.30
N LEU A 92 -5.05 12.61 3.54
CA LEU A 92 -4.64 11.35 2.91
C LEU A 92 -5.41 11.11 1.61
N GLN A 93 -4.71 10.74 0.55
CA GLN A 93 -5.28 10.42 -0.75
C GLN A 93 -4.67 9.13 -1.30
N ASP A 94 -5.51 8.12 -1.55
CA ASP A 94 -5.08 6.95 -2.31
C ASP A 94 -5.18 7.27 -3.81
N ILE A 95 -4.03 7.37 -4.46
CA ILE A 95 -3.92 7.70 -5.88
C ILE A 95 -3.66 6.46 -6.75
N THR A 96 -3.60 5.27 -6.14
CA THR A 96 -3.24 4.04 -6.84
C THR A 96 -4.50 3.38 -7.41
N PRO A 97 -4.58 3.17 -8.74
CA PRO A 97 -5.75 2.53 -9.33
C PRO A 97 -5.83 1.07 -8.89
N ARG A 98 -7.07 0.60 -8.71
CA ARG A 98 -7.36 -0.77 -8.30
C ARG A 98 -7.60 -1.66 -9.51
N VAL A 99 -6.98 -2.83 -9.55
CA VAL A 99 -7.16 -3.82 -10.63
C VAL A 99 -8.60 -4.32 -10.70
N ASP A 100 -9.24 -4.48 -9.54
CA ASP A 100 -10.63 -4.91 -9.38
C ASP A 100 -11.67 -3.79 -9.59
N GLY A 101 -11.23 -2.55 -9.79
CA GLY A 101 -12.09 -1.37 -9.93
C GLY A 101 -12.77 -0.90 -8.63
N GLU A 102 -12.39 -1.43 -7.46
CA GLU A 102 -12.83 -0.92 -6.16
C GLU A 102 -12.55 0.58 -6.06
N LYS A 103 -13.54 1.32 -5.56
CA LYS A 103 -13.45 2.79 -5.45
C LYS A 103 -13.24 3.25 -4.02
N ARG A 104 -13.26 2.32 -3.07
CA ARG A 104 -13.07 2.59 -1.65
C ARG A 104 -12.18 1.52 -1.06
N VAL A 105 -11.33 1.91 -0.12
CA VAL A 105 -10.43 1.01 0.58
C VAL A 105 -10.47 1.30 2.08
N LEU A 106 -10.28 0.27 2.90
CA LEU A 106 -9.99 0.46 4.32
C LEU A 106 -8.49 0.54 4.48
N PHE A 107 -7.99 1.71 4.84
CA PHE A 107 -6.57 1.94 5.08
C PHE A 107 -6.33 2.28 6.56
N ILE A 108 -5.29 1.70 7.14
CA ILE A 108 -4.82 2.05 8.49
C ILE A 108 -3.36 2.51 8.38
N PRO A 109 -3.03 3.77 8.74
CA PRO A 109 -1.67 4.28 8.79
C PRO A 109 -0.75 3.42 9.69
N ASP A 110 0.50 3.25 9.27
CA ASP A 110 1.55 2.56 10.01
C ASP A 110 2.81 3.41 10.02
N ASP A 111 3.12 3.97 11.18
CA ASP A 111 4.26 4.86 11.38
C ASP A 111 5.54 4.09 11.75
N LYS A 112 5.48 2.75 11.86
CA LYS A 112 6.61 1.87 12.25
C LYS A 112 7.35 1.28 11.05
N ARG A 113 6.69 1.22 9.89
CA ARG A 113 7.17 0.51 8.70
C ARG A 113 7.27 1.47 7.52
N ALA A 114 8.39 1.41 6.82
CA ALA A 114 8.66 2.20 5.63
C ALA A 114 9.39 1.35 4.59
N ILE A 115 9.29 1.76 3.33
CA ILE A 115 10.10 1.15 2.28
C ILE A 115 11.53 1.71 2.28
N GLY A 116 12.44 1.00 1.60
CA GLY A 116 13.75 1.54 1.26
C GLY A 116 14.07 1.25 -0.20
N LEU A 117 14.45 2.27 -0.95
CA LEU A 117 14.99 2.07 -2.29
C LEU A 117 16.37 1.39 -2.18
N CYS A 118 16.68 0.51 -3.13
CA CYS A 118 17.95 -0.23 -3.20
C CYS A 118 18.23 -0.68 -4.64
N TYR A 119 19.27 -1.50 -4.82
CA TYR A 119 19.55 -2.22 -6.05
C TYR A 119 19.54 -3.74 -5.82
N TYR A 120 19.22 -4.49 -6.87
CA TYR A 120 19.39 -5.93 -6.96
C TYR A 120 19.89 -6.28 -8.36
N GLU A 121 21.05 -6.92 -8.48
CA GLU A 121 21.66 -7.27 -9.78
C GLU A 121 21.70 -6.07 -10.76
N ASN A 122 22.15 -4.91 -10.27
CA ASN A 122 22.20 -3.63 -11.01
C ASN A 122 20.84 -3.06 -11.47
N ARG A 123 19.73 -3.61 -11.01
CA ARG A 123 18.38 -3.08 -11.26
C ARG A 123 17.82 -2.34 -10.05
N PRO A 124 17.02 -1.28 -10.23
CA PRO A 124 16.29 -0.63 -9.15
C PRO A 124 15.40 -1.64 -8.41
N ALA A 125 15.43 -1.59 -7.08
CA ALA A 125 14.67 -2.50 -6.23
C ALA A 125 14.13 -1.76 -5.00
N ILE A 126 13.15 -2.37 -4.35
CA ILE A 126 12.49 -1.80 -3.16
C ILE A 126 12.49 -2.85 -2.05
N TYR A 127 13.06 -2.50 -0.90
CA TYR A 127 12.73 -3.18 0.34
C TYR A 127 11.35 -2.75 0.80
N THR A 128 10.42 -3.69 0.92
CA THR A 128 9.04 -3.47 1.33
C THR A 128 8.56 -4.62 2.23
N PHE A 129 7.26 -4.71 2.51
CA PHE A 129 6.66 -5.78 3.29
C PHE A 129 5.69 -6.59 2.43
N ASP A 130 5.71 -7.91 2.63
CA ASP A 130 4.76 -8.83 1.99
C ASP A 130 3.34 -8.62 2.56
N ASN A 131 2.34 -9.11 1.83
CA ASN A 131 0.97 -9.11 2.34
C ASN A 131 0.85 -10.08 3.51
N VAL A 132 0.13 -9.69 4.56
CA VAL A 132 -0.27 -10.62 5.64
C VAL A 132 -1.63 -11.18 5.30
N ARG A 133 -1.76 -12.51 5.27
CA ARG A 133 -3.00 -13.20 4.90
C ARG A 133 -3.39 -14.19 5.98
N LEU A 134 -4.66 -14.13 6.37
CA LEU A 134 -5.27 -14.98 7.37
C LEU A 134 -6.42 -15.76 6.72
N LEU A 135 -6.45 -17.07 6.90
CA LEU A 135 -7.57 -17.93 6.54
C LEU A 135 -8.01 -18.69 7.79
N GLY A 136 -9.22 -18.44 8.27
CA GLY A 136 -9.66 -19.05 9.51
C GLY A 136 -8.98 -18.44 10.73
N LYS A 137 -7.98 -19.16 11.26
CA LYS A 137 -7.07 -18.70 12.32
C LYS A 137 -5.60 -18.92 11.94
N GLN A 138 -5.36 -19.31 10.69
CA GLN A 138 -4.05 -19.68 10.19
C GLN A 138 -3.50 -18.58 9.30
N TYR A 139 -2.30 -18.10 9.62
CA TYR A 139 -1.56 -17.23 8.72
C TYR A 139 -1.10 -18.03 7.51
N ILE A 140 -1.59 -17.63 6.34
CA ILE A 140 -1.15 -18.15 5.05
C ILE A 140 0.15 -17.46 4.63
N THR A 141 0.25 -16.16 4.92
CA THR A 141 1.49 -15.40 4.82
C THR A 141 1.63 -14.52 6.06
N GLU A 142 2.84 -14.48 6.60
CA GLU A 142 3.21 -13.71 7.80
C GLU A 142 3.89 -12.40 7.41
N LEU A 143 4.04 -11.51 8.39
CA LEU A 143 4.76 -10.25 8.19
C LEU A 143 6.23 -10.55 7.87
N ARG A 144 6.64 -10.24 6.65
CA ARG A 144 8.02 -10.41 6.19
C ARG A 144 8.48 -9.18 5.42
N ARG A 145 9.68 -8.69 5.75
CA ARG A 145 10.37 -7.72 4.91
C ARG A 145 10.92 -8.44 3.68
N ILE A 146 10.54 -7.97 2.51
CA ILE A 146 10.92 -8.54 1.21
C ILE A 146 11.68 -7.51 0.39
N LYS A 147 12.35 -7.99 -0.66
CA LYS A 147 12.93 -7.16 -1.71
C LYS A 147 12.23 -7.50 -3.02
N ILE A 148 11.75 -6.48 -3.71
CA ILE A 148 11.12 -6.62 -5.03
C ILE A 148 11.91 -5.82 -6.06
N VAL A 149 12.03 -6.37 -7.27
CA VAL A 149 12.42 -5.63 -8.47
C VAL A 149 11.11 -5.28 -9.19
N PRO A 150 10.65 -4.03 -9.14
CA PRO A 150 9.37 -3.65 -9.74
C PRO A 150 9.39 -3.86 -11.27
N GLU A 151 8.37 -4.54 -11.79
CA GLU A 151 8.17 -4.71 -13.23
C GLU A 151 7.38 -3.52 -13.80
N THR A 152 8.03 -2.37 -13.90
CA THR A 152 7.46 -1.09 -14.37
C THR A 152 8.53 -0.30 -15.12
N ASP A 153 8.12 0.57 -16.05
CA ASP A 153 9.01 1.49 -16.78
C ASP A 153 9.23 2.83 -16.06
N MET A 154 8.66 3.00 -14.86
CA MET A 154 8.73 4.26 -14.12
C MET A 154 10.17 4.72 -13.85
N PHE A 155 11.09 3.81 -13.60
CA PHE A 155 12.49 4.17 -13.31
C PHE A 155 13.20 4.72 -14.54
N GLU A 156 12.92 4.20 -15.72
CA GLU A 156 13.39 4.70 -17.01
C GLU A 156 12.70 6.01 -17.37
N LYS A 157 11.38 6.08 -17.17
CA LYS A 157 10.53 7.22 -17.53
C LYS A 157 10.81 8.48 -16.72
N TYR A 158 10.97 8.36 -15.40
CA TYR A 158 11.20 9.50 -14.50
C TYR A 158 12.67 9.66 -14.09
N GLY A 159 13.49 8.64 -14.30
CA GLY A 159 14.89 8.57 -13.87
C GLY A 159 15.04 8.13 -12.41
N ILE A 160 15.98 7.22 -12.14
CA ILE A 160 16.18 6.70 -10.77
C ILE A 160 16.55 7.78 -9.74
N GLU A 161 17.30 8.81 -10.14
CA GLU A 161 17.66 9.94 -9.27
C GLU A 161 16.45 10.71 -8.74
N PHE A 162 15.35 10.72 -9.50
CA PHE A 162 14.10 11.33 -9.08
C PHE A 162 13.52 10.60 -7.85
N PHE A 163 13.53 9.27 -7.88
CA PHE A 163 13.02 8.44 -6.79
C PHE A 163 13.91 8.53 -5.54
N TRP A 164 15.24 8.53 -5.72
CA TRP A 164 16.16 8.72 -4.60
C TRP A 164 15.94 10.04 -3.87
N LYS A 165 15.79 11.13 -4.63
CA LYS A 165 15.45 12.45 -4.05
C LYS A 165 14.11 12.46 -3.33
N ALA A 166 13.10 11.75 -3.84
CA ALA A 166 11.80 11.65 -3.19
C ALA A 166 11.86 10.82 -1.89
N SER A 167 12.70 9.76 -1.85
CA SER A 167 12.83 8.88 -0.69
C SER A 167 13.63 9.46 0.49
N ASN A 168 14.42 10.51 0.25
CA ASN A 168 15.30 11.14 1.26
C ASN A 168 14.72 12.44 1.85
N LYS A 169 13.43 12.73 1.61
CA LYS A 169 12.69 13.87 2.19
C LYS A 169 11.88 13.42 3.40
#